data_AF-A7S536-F1
#
_entry.id   AF-A7S536-F1
#
_cell.length_a   1.000
_cell.length_b   1.000
_cell.length_c   1.000
_cell.angle_alpha   90.00
_cell.angle_beta   90.00
_cell.angle_gamma   90.00
#
_symmetry.space_group_name_H-M   'P 1'
#
loop_
_entity.id
_entity.type
_entity.pdbx_description
1 polymer ?
#
loop_
_entity_poly.entity_id
_entity_poly.type
_entity_poly.pdbx_seq_one_letter_code
_entity_poly.pdbx_strand_id
1 'polypeptide(L)'
;YQRQKSALERKLGSFLSALSPPKAIPSATSENLIKFLISRDNGGRTVVHNGSCTRVDCGCPTRLASGSVDFLIGKLKAIYNNL
;
A
#
# COMPACT_ATOMS: atom_id res chain seq x y z
N TYR A 1 -29.41 -4.49 -0.04
CA TYR A 1 -28.25 -4.83 0.81
C TYR A 1 -27.02 -4.18 0.20
N GLN A 2 -26.42 -3.17 0.86
CA GLN A 2 -25.26 -2.45 0.33
C GLN A 2 -23.99 -3.08 0.89
N ARG A 3 -23.09 -3.53 0.02
CA ARG A 3 -21.82 -4.16 0.41
C ARG A 3 -21.02 -3.19 1.29
N GLN A 4 -20.60 -3.66 2.46
CA GLN A 4 -19.72 -2.87 3.32
C GLN A 4 -18.31 -2.82 2.74
N LYS A 5 -17.82 -1.60 2.51
CA LYS A 5 -16.45 -1.37 2.04
C LYS A 5 -15.45 -1.78 3.10
N SER A 6 -14.43 -2.53 2.69
CA SER A 6 -13.36 -2.92 3.62
C SER A 6 -12.60 -1.68 4.12
N ALA A 7 -11.94 -1.79 5.29
CA ALA A 7 -11.09 -0.72 5.80
C ALA A 7 -9.97 -0.34 4.81
N LEU A 8 -9.47 -1.30 4.03
CA LEU A 8 -8.47 -1.03 2.99
C LEU A 8 -9.05 -0.24 1.82
N GLU A 9 -10.26 -0.60 1.38
CA GLU A 9 -10.98 0.08 0.30
C GLU A 9 -11.29 1.54 0.67
N ARG A 10 -11.70 1.80 1.90
CA ARG A 10 -11.88 3.17 2.42
C ARG A 10 -10.59 3.97 2.41
N LYS A 11 -9.48 3.37 2.87
CA LYS A 11 -8.16 4.02 2.84
C LYS A 11 -7.68 4.30 1.42
N LEU A 12 -7.90 3.38 0.50
CA LEU A 12 -7.59 3.56 -0.92
C LEU A 12 -8.42 4.70 -1.51
N GLY A 13 -9.73 4.73 -1.28
CA GLY A 13 -10.60 5.81 -1.73
C GLY A 13 -10.14 7.17 -1.21
N SER A 14 -9.87 7.27 0.10
CA SER A 14 -9.35 8.51 0.71
C SER A 14 -8.02 8.94 0.10
N PHE A 15 -7.12 8.01 -0.19
CA PHE A 15 -5.83 8.30 -0.82
C PHE A 15 -6.01 8.84 -2.25
N LEU A 16 -6.87 8.20 -3.04
CA LEU A 16 -7.14 8.60 -4.43
C LEU A 16 -7.87 9.94 -4.53
N SER A 17 -8.76 10.25 -3.59
CA SER A 17 -9.43 11.55 -3.50
C SER A 17 -8.47 12.68 -3.12
N ALA A 18 -7.35 12.38 -2.47
CA ALA A 18 -6.32 13.36 -2.14
C ALA A 18 -5.32 13.60 -3.29
N LEU A 19 -5.40 12.84 -4.39
CA LEU A 19 -4.59 13.09 -5.59
C LEU A 19 -5.12 14.30 -6.36
N SER A 20 -4.26 14.92 -7.17
CA SER A 20 -4.65 15.95 -8.13
C SER A 20 -4.41 15.44 -9.55
N PRO A 21 -5.45 15.23 -10.38
CA PRO A 21 -6.88 15.35 -10.05
C PRO A 21 -7.38 14.22 -9.13
N PRO A 22 -8.47 14.43 -8.36
CA PRO A 22 -9.08 13.39 -7.53
C PRO A 22 -9.56 12.22 -8.38
N LYS A 23 -9.33 10.99 -7.91
CA LYS A 23 -9.74 9.79 -8.63
C LYS A 23 -10.66 8.92 -7.78
N ALA A 24 -11.62 8.27 -8.44
CA ALA A 24 -12.38 7.19 -7.85
C ALA A 24 -11.61 5.86 -7.96
N ILE A 25 -11.95 4.89 -7.11
CA ILE A 25 -11.36 3.53 -7.16
C ILE A 25 -11.42 2.90 -8.57
N PRO A 26 -12.55 2.89 -9.29
CA PRO A 26 -12.59 2.29 -10.64
C PRO A 26 -11.72 3.03 -11.67
N SER A 27 -11.41 4.31 -11.45
CA SER A 27 -10.59 5.14 -12.35
C SER A 27 -9.12 5.15 -11.97
N ALA A 28 -8.71 4.36 -10.98
CA ALA A 28 -7.32 4.33 -10.56
C ALA A 28 -6.45 3.54 -11.54
N THR A 29 -5.32 4.12 -11.92
CA THR A 29 -4.30 3.46 -12.73
C THR A 29 -3.38 2.61 -11.85
N SER A 30 -2.62 1.70 -12.48
CA SER A 30 -1.56 0.93 -11.81
C SER A 30 -0.57 1.83 -11.07
N GLU A 31 -0.22 2.98 -11.65
CA GLU A 31 0.65 3.98 -11.02
C GLU A 31 0.08 4.52 -9.70
N ASN A 32 -1.23 4.80 -9.63
CA ASN A 32 -1.85 5.25 -8.39
C ASN A 32 -1.81 4.16 -7.32
N LEU A 33 -1.98 2.89 -7.71
CA LEU A 33 -1.88 1.75 -6.79
C LEU A 33 -0.46 1.55 -6.28
N ILE A 34 0.55 1.72 -7.13
CA ILE A 34 1.96 1.70 -6.74
C ILE A 34 2.23 2.81 -5.73
N LYS A 35 1.80 4.05 -6.00
CA LYS A 35 1.94 5.18 -5.06
C LYS A 35 1.24 4.91 -3.72
N PHE A 36 0.06 4.30 -3.75
CA PHE A 36 -0.63 3.87 -2.54
C PHE A 36 0.20 2.85 -1.76
N LEU A 37 0.73 1.81 -2.41
CA LEU A 37 1.58 0.81 -1.75
C LEU A 37 2.84 1.44 -1.14
N ILE A 38 3.52 2.34 -1.85
CA ILE A 38 4.68 3.08 -1.34
C ILE A 38 4.32 3.90 -0.10
N SER A 39 3.18 4.62 -0.12
CA SER A 39 2.74 5.38 1.06
C SER A 39 2.47 4.51 2.29
N ARG A 40 2.09 3.24 2.08
CA ARG A 40 1.86 2.27 3.16
C ARG A 40 3.17 1.64 3.64
N ASP A 41 4.13 1.51 2.75
CA ASP A 41 5.44 0.95 3.01
C ASP A 41 6.28 1.82 3.97
N ASN A 42 6.10 3.14 3.93
CA ASN A 42 6.70 4.10 4.87
C ASN A 42 6.32 3.85 6.36
N GLY A 43 5.29 3.05 6.64
CA GLY A 43 4.89 2.64 8.00
C GLY A 43 5.41 1.25 8.41
N GLY A 44 6.27 0.65 7.59
CA GLY A 44 6.82 -0.68 7.83
C GLY A 44 7.78 -0.75 9.02
N ARG A 45 7.91 -1.94 9.59
CA ARG A 45 8.77 -2.23 10.77
C ARG A 45 9.95 -3.15 10.46
N THR A 46 10.03 -3.67 9.24
CA THR A 46 11.08 -4.61 8.84
C THR A 46 12.30 -3.82 8.37
N VAL A 47 13.42 -3.93 9.07
CA VAL A 47 14.67 -3.28 8.67
C VAL A 47 15.22 -3.96 7.41
N VAL A 48 15.48 -3.19 6.37
CA VAL A 48 16.10 -3.68 5.13
C VAL A 48 17.57 -3.33 5.15
N HIS A 49 18.39 -4.31 5.54
CA HIS A 49 19.83 -4.16 5.60
C HIS A 49 20.44 -4.09 4.20
N ASN A 50 21.31 -3.11 3.97
CA ASN A 50 22.22 -3.13 2.83
C ASN A 50 23.28 -4.23 3.03
N GLY A 51 23.89 -4.74 1.96
CA GLY A 51 24.92 -5.79 2.01
C GLY A 51 26.14 -5.40 2.86
N SER A 52 26.44 -4.11 2.95
CA SER A 52 27.53 -3.56 3.78
C SER A 52 27.10 -3.14 5.18
N CYS A 53 25.88 -3.48 5.61
CA CYS A 53 25.35 -3.06 6.91
C CYS A 53 25.97 -3.86 8.07
N THR A 54 26.49 -3.14 9.08
CA THR A 54 27.07 -3.71 10.31
C THR A 54 26.06 -4.32 11.27
N ARG A 55 24.75 -4.10 11.04
CA ARG A 55 23.59 -4.59 11.81
C ARG A 55 23.48 -4.11 13.26
N VAL A 56 24.56 -3.56 13.83
CA VAL A 56 24.56 -2.88 15.12
C VAL A 56 24.32 -1.38 14.87
N ASP A 57 23.31 -0.81 15.53
CA ASP A 57 22.90 0.62 15.43
C ASP A 57 22.81 1.15 13.99
N CYS A 58 22.22 0.37 13.09
CA CYS A 58 22.16 0.75 11.68
C CYS A 58 20.98 1.69 11.37
N GLY A 59 21.24 2.77 10.63
CA GLY A 59 20.21 3.65 10.06
C GLY A 59 19.51 3.10 8.81
N CYS A 60 19.42 1.77 8.68
CA CYS A 60 18.83 1.14 7.50
C CYS A 60 17.32 1.43 7.43
N PRO A 61 16.76 1.61 6.22
CA PRO A 61 15.35 1.93 6.07
C PRO A 61 14.46 0.80 6.58
N THR A 62 13.34 1.16 7.18
CA THR A 62 12.28 0.19 7.48
C THR A 62 11.27 0.14 6.35
N ARG A 63 10.79 -1.06 6.06
CA ARG A 63 9.85 -1.39 4.98
C ARG A 63 8.81 -2.37 5.51
N LEU A 64 7.72 -2.54 4.77
CA LEU A 64 6.80 -3.62 5.05
C LEU A 64 7.48 -4.96 4.74
N ALA A 65 7.16 -5.98 5.54
CA ALA A 65 7.55 -7.33 5.21
C ALA A 65 6.95 -7.73 3.85
N SER A 66 7.67 -8.53 3.05
CA SER A 66 7.18 -8.98 1.73
C SER A 66 5.78 -9.55 1.81
N GLY A 67 5.52 -10.47 2.76
CA GLY A 67 4.19 -11.07 2.93
C GLY A 67 3.09 -10.06 3.28
N SER A 68 3.42 -8.92 3.90
CA SER A 68 2.45 -7.84 4.11
C SER A 68 2.12 -7.11 2.81
N VAL A 69 3.10 -6.91 1.93
CA VAL A 69 2.89 -6.33 0.61
C VAL A 69 2.06 -7.27 -0.25
N ASP A 70 2.38 -8.56 -0.28
CA ASP A 70 1.62 -9.59 -1.00
C ASP A 70 0.16 -9.65 -0.55
N PHE A 71 -0.08 -9.60 0.77
CA PHE A 71 -1.43 -9.52 1.33
C PHE A 71 -2.19 -8.27 0.89
N LEU A 72 -1.54 -7.10 0.87
CA LEU A 72 -2.16 -5.87 0.39
C LEU A 72 -2.53 -5.96 -1.09
N ILE A 73 -1.64 -6.51 -1.92
CA ILE A 73 -1.90 -6.73 -3.34
C ILE A 73 -3.09 -7.69 -3.53
N GLY A 74 -3.14 -8.79 -2.78
CA GLY A 74 -4.26 -9.73 -2.81
C GLY A 74 -5.59 -9.05 -2.48
N LYS A 75 -5.62 -8.19 -1.44
CA LYS A 75 -6.82 -7.42 -1.10
C LYS A 75 -7.18 -6.37 -2.15
N LEU A 76 -6.21 -5.72 -2.77
CA LEU A 76 -6.47 -4.80 -3.89
C LEU A 76 -7.12 -5.56 -5.04
N LYS A 77 -6.57 -6.71 -5.47
CA LYS A 77 -7.19 -7.56 -6.50
C LYS A 77 -8.63 -7.93 -6.14
N ALA A 78 -8.88 -8.34 -4.90
CA ALA A 78 -10.24 -8.64 -4.45
C ALA A 78 -11.17 -7.42 -4.49
N ILE A 79 -10.70 -6.20 -4.19
CA ILE A 79 -11.51 -4.99 -4.34
C ILE A 79 -11.93 -4.80 -5.80
N TYR A 80 -10.99 -4.84 -6.74
CA TYR A 80 -11.27 -4.63 -8.17
C TYR A 80 -12.11 -5.74 -8.81
N ASN A 81 -11.92 -6.99 -8.39
CA ASN A 81 -12.73 -8.12 -8.88
C ASN A 81 -14.18 -8.08 -8.41
N ASN A 82 -14.49 -7.29 -7.37
CA ASN A 82 -15.84 -7.14 -6.82
C ASN A 82 -16.41 -5.73 -7.06
N LEU A 83 -15.82 -4.95 -7.98
CA LEU A 83 -16.35 -3.64 -8.38
C LEU A 83 -17.62 -3.78 -9.22
#